data_AF-A0A6I1R7E9-F1
#
_entry.id   AF-A0A6I1R7E9-F1
#
_cell.length_a   1.000
_cell.length_b   1.000
_cell.length_c   1.000
_cell.angle_alpha   90.00
_cell.angle_beta   90.00
_cell.angle_gamma   90.00
#
_symmetry.space_group_name_H-M   'P 1'
#
loop_
_entity.id
_entity.type
_entity.pdbx_description
1 polymer ?
#
loop_
_entity_poly.entity_id
_entity_poly.type
_entity_poly.pdbx_seq_one_letter_code
_entity_poly.pdbx_strand_id
1 'polypeptide(L)' 'MKKEKLELIRGSGNIYRDLSIRDADVRRLKAILAAEIIKTVDKKGLSVRKAQSLTGIDAGD' A
#
# COMPACT_ATOMS: atom_id res chain seq x y z
N MET A 1 28.32 -2.19 30.46
CA MET A 1 28.03 -2.51 29.05
C MET A 1 28.21 -1.24 28.23
N LYS A 2 29.08 -1.25 27.20
CA LYS A 2 29.14 -0.14 26.23
C LYS A 2 27.83 -0.14 25.44
N LYS A 3 27.17 1.02 25.33
CA LYS A 3 25.99 1.16 24.47
C LYS A 3 26.47 1.09 23.02
N GLU A 4 26.07 0.05 22.30
CA GLU A 4 26.28 0.00 20.86
C GLU A 4 25.55 1.18 20.22
N LYS A 5 26.24 1.88 19.31
CA LYS A 5 25.67 3.02 18.61
C LYS A 5 24.79 2.48 17.49
N LEU A 6 23.48 2.58 17.67
CA LEU A 6 22.53 2.21 16.63
C LEU A 6 22.73 3.12 15.42
N GLU A 7 22.84 2.50 14.25
CA GLU A 7 22.90 3.20 12.98
C GLU A 7 21.49 3.55 12.52
N LEU A 8 21.31 4.80 12.05
CA LEU A 8 20.06 5.27 11.46
C LEU A 8 20.24 5.34 9.95
N ILE A 9 19.44 4.56 9.22
CA ILE A 9 19.44 4.55 7.75
C ILE A 9 18.22 5.30 7.27
N ARG A 10 18.41 6.26 6.36
CA ARG A 10 17.32 6.99 5.73
C ARG A 10 16.74 6.13 4.58
N GLY A 11 15.49 5.70 4.72
CA GLY A 11 14.80 4.95 3.67
C GLY A 11 14.61 5.78 2.39
N SER A 12 14.50 5.09 1.26
CA SER A 12 14.31 5.73 -0.06
C SER A 12 12.91 6.31 -0.26
N GLY A 13 11.97 6.04 0.66
CA GLY A 13 10.55 6.30 0.47
C GLY A 13 9.83 5.24 -0.37
N ASN A 14 10.55 4.18 -0.75
CA ASN A 14 10.00 2.96 -1.33
C ASN A 14 10.46 1.74 -0.50
N ILE A 15 9.59 1.25 0.39
CA ILE A 15 9.90 0.09 1.24
C ILE A 15 10.25 -1.17 0.44
N TYR A 16 9.67 -1.35 -0.75
CA TYR A 16 10.00 -2.48 -1.62
C TYR A 16 11.44 -2.37 -2.14
N ARG A 17 11.92 -1.16 -2.42
CA ARG A 17 13.31 -0.92 -2.82
C ARG A 17 14.25 -1.13 -1.64
N ASP A 18 13.89 -0.60 -0.48
CA ASP A 18 14.70 -0.69 0.73
C ASP A 18 14.89 -2.15 1.18
N LEU A 19 13.90 -3.01 0.91
CA LEU A 19 13.95 -4.45 1.16
C LEU A 19 14.44 -5.28 -0.03
N SER A 20 14.94 -4.65 -1.10
CA SER A 20 15.42 -5.32 -2.32
C SER A 20 14.40 -6.26 -2.98
N ILE A 21 13.11 -5.93 -2.87
CA ILE A 21 12.01 -6.67 -3.49
C ILE A 21 11.95 -6.32 -4.98
N ARG A 22 11.83 -7.34 -5.82
CA ARG A 22 11.64 -7.19 -7.27
C ARG A 22 10.43 -6.32 -7.61
N ASP A 23 10.54 -5.58 -8.71
CA ASP A 23 9.48 -4.71 -9.24
C ASP A 23 9.04 -3.62 -8.23
N ALA A 24 9.99 -3.13 -7.41
CA ALA A 24 9.73 -2.24 -6.29
C ALA A 24 8.86 -1.01 -6.65
N ASP A 25 9.09 -0.40 -7.81
CA ASP A 25 8.35 0.79 -8.23
C ASP A 25 6.91 0.46 -8.65
N VAL A 26 6.72 -0.66 -9.35
CA VAL A 26 5.38 -1.15 -9.71
C VAL A 26 4.60 -1.52 -8.45
N ARG A 27 5.24 -2.17 -7.48
CA ARG A 27 4.61 -2.52 -6.20
C ARG A 27 4.22 -1.28 -5.40
N ARG A 28 5.11 -0.27 -5.31
CA ARG A 28 4.79 1.00 -4.66
C ARG A 28 3.63 1.71 -5.34
N LEU A 29 3.60 1.76 -6.67
CA LEU A 29 2.50 2.35 -7.42
C LEU A 29 1.17 1.65 -7.10
N LYS A 30 1.16 0.31 -7.14
CA LYS A 30 -0.03 -0.50 -6.81
C LYS A 30 -0.50 -0.26 -5.37
N ALA A 31 0.42 -0.18 -4.41
CA ALA A 31 0.10 0.06 -3.01
C ALA A 31 -0.53 1.45 -2.79
N ILE A 32 0.04 2.49 -3.41
CA ILE A 32 -0.52 3.85 -3.33
C ILE A 32 -1.90 3.90 -3.98
N LEU A 33 -2.05 3.31 -5.17
CA LEU A 33 -3.35 3.26 -5.86
C LEU A 33 -4.40 2.52 -5.04
N ALA A 34 -4.07 1.36 -4.48
CA ALA A 34 -4.96 0.60 -3.62
C ALA A 34 -5.38 1.41 -2.39
N ALA A 35 -4.45 2.14 -1.77
CA ALA A 35 -4.77 3.02 -0.64
C ALA A 35 -5.76 4.14 -1.03
N GLU A 36 -5.62 4.75 -2.21
CA GLU A 36 -6.56 5.77 -2.70
C GLU A 36 -7.94 5.20 -3.06
N ILE A 37 -7.99 3.96 -3.59
CA ILE A 37 -9.26 3.25 -3.81
C ILE A 37 -9.97 3.02 -2.47
N ILE A 38 -9.27 2.46 -1.48
CA ILE A 38 -9.83 2.19 -0.14
C ILE A 38 -10.35 3.48 0.48
N LYS A 39 -9.55 4.56 0.47
CA LYS A 39 -10.00 5.88 0.96
C LYS A 39 -11.26 6.37 0.26
N THR A 40 -11.37 6.15 -1.05
CA THR A 40 -12.54 6.58 -1.83
C THR A 40 -13.79 5.77 -1.48
N VAL A 41 -13.65 4.46 -1.29
CA VAL A 41 -14.73 3.56 -0.85
C VAL A 41 -15.19 3.94 0.55
N ASP A 42 -14.26 4.12 1.49
CA ASP A 42 -14.53 4.50 2.88
C ASP A 42 -15.22 5.86 2.98
N LYS A 43 -14.69 6.87 2.27
CA LYS A 43 -15.27 8.23 2.25
C LYS A 43 -16.70 8.25 1.72
N LYS A 44 -17.05 7.32 0.84
CA LYS A 44 -18.41 7.17 0.28
C LYS A 44 -19.30 6.25 1.13
N GLY A 45 -18.78 5.63 2.19
CA GLY A 45 -19.52 4.70 3.04
C GLY A 45 -20.04 3.47 2.27
N LEU A 46 -19.32 3.04 1.23
CA LEU A 46 -19.78 1.94 0.39
C LEU A 46 -19.51 0.59 1.08
N SER A 47 -20.54 -0.24 1.17
CA SER A 47 -20.32 -1.67 1.48
C SER A 47 -19.63 -2.35 0.30
N VAL A 48 -18.97 -3.49 0.58
CA VAL A 48 -18.32 -4.34 -0.43
C VAL A 48 -19.28 -4.67 -1.59
N ARG A 49 -20.52 -5.08 -1.29
CA ARG A 49 -21.55 -5.34 -2.32
C ARG A 49 -21.88 -4.10 -3.15
N LYS A 50 -21.93 -2.92 -2.53
CA LYS A 50 -22.24 -1.68 -3.26
C LYS A 50 -21.08 -1.28 -4.17
N ALA A 51 -19.83 -1.41 -3.69
CA ALA A 51 -18.65 -1.19 -4.51
C ALA A 51 -18.65 -2.11 -5.75
N GLN A 52 -18.88 -3.41 -5.57
CA GLN A 52 -19.01 -4.37 -6.66
C GLN A 52 -20.10 -3.98 -7.67
N SER A 53 -21.27 -3.54 -7.21
CA SER A 53 -22.35 -3.10 -8.12
C SER A 53 -21.98 -1.85 -8.95
N LEU A 54 -21.05 -1.02 -8.47
CA LEU A 54 -20.63 0.21 -9.16
C LEU A 54 -19.44 -0.01 -10.09
N THR A 55 -18.54 -0.92 -9.73
CA THR A 55 -17.29 -1.15 -10.48
C THR A 55 -17.35 -2.37 -11.39
N GLY A 56 -18.28 -3.30 -11.12
CA GLY A 56 -18.34 -4.61 -11.77
C GLY A 56 -17.23 -5.58 -11.33
N ILE A 57 -16.43 -5.21 -10.32
CA ILE A 57 -15.33 -6.04 -9.81
C ILE A 57 -15.84 -6.87 -8.64
N ASP A 58 -15.62 -8.18 -8.69
CA ASP A 58 -16.00 -9.07 -7.60
C ASP A 58 -15.17 -8.80 -6.35
N ALA A 59 -15.77 -8.98 -5.17
CA ALA A 59 -15.10 -8.72 -3.90
C ALA A 59 -13.95 -9.69 -3.58
N GLY A 60 -13.94 -10.88 -4.18
CA GLY A 60 -12.89 -11.88 -3.99
C GLY A 60 -11.74 -11.80 -5.00
N ASP A 61 -11.79 -10.85 -5.93
CA ASP A 61 -10.85 -10.70 -7.06
C ASP A 61 -9.76 -9.64 -6.81
#